data_AF-A0A971G4T5-F1
#
_entry.id   AF-A0A971G4T5-F1
#
_cell.length_a   1.000
_cell.length_b   1.000
_cell.length_c   1.000
_cell.angle_alpha   90.00
_cell.angle_beta   90.00
_cell.angle_gamma   90.00
#
_symmetry.space_group_name_H-M   'P 1'
#
loop_
_entity.id
_entity.type
_entity.pdbx_description
1 polymer ?
#
loop_
_entity_poly.entity_id
_entity_poly.type
_entity_poly.pdbx_seq_one_letter_code
_entity_poly.pdbx_strand_id
1 'polypeptide(L)'
;MIRVMDEAMDIGGRGVALILEADANPPPEGSRIQDARGNVHTVLQVWEQDGVQVMLVEGGDLAYFERLFRDVRVDATAFALAEE
;
A
#
# COMPACT_ATOMS: atom_id res chain seq x y z
N MET A 1 -4.88 10.96 -3.34
CA MET A 1 -4.68 9.60 -3.88
C MET A 1 -3.21 9.26 -3.67
N ILE A 2 -2.94 8.07 -3.15
CA ILE A 2 -1.61 7.57 -2.84
C ILE A 2 -1.24 6.60 -3.97
N ARG A 3 -0.06 6.75 -4.55
CA ARG A 3 0.41 5.91 -5.65
C ARG A 3 1.55 5.04 -5.18
N VAL A 4 1.44 3.74 -5.49
CA VAL A 4 2.46 2.74 -5.16
C VAL A 4 3.00 2.11 -6.43
N MET A 5 4.21 1.58 -6.36
CA MET A 5 4.74 0.68 -7.38
C MET A 5 3.95 -0.63 -7.37
N ASP A 6 4.00 -1.38 -8.48
CA ASP A 6 3.38 -2.70 -8.62
C ASP A 6 4.18 -3.82 -7.91
N GLU A 7 4.82 -3.47 -6.79
CA GLU A 7 5.67 -4.34 -6.00
C GLU A 7 5.23 -4.30 -4.53
N ALA A 8 5.09 -5.50 -3.96
CA ALA A 8 4.79 -5.71 -2.55
C ALA A 8 5.85 -6.64 -1.94
N MET A 9 6.21 -6.38 -0.70
CA MET A 9 7.16 -7.20 0.05
C MET A 9 6.53 -7.71 1.34
N ASP A 10 6.68 -9.01 1.60
CA ASP A 10 6.28 -9.60 2.89
C ASP A 10 7.29 -9.21 3.98
N ILE A 11 6.82 -8.58 5.06
CA ILE A 11 7.62 -8.24 6.24
C ILE A 11 7.38 -9.27 7.37
N GLY A 12 6.82 -10.43 7.03
CA GLY A 12 6.44 -11.49 7.93
C GLY A 12 5.11 -11.20 8.63
N GLY A 13 4.93 -11.72 9.85
CA GLY A 13 3.69 -11.55 10.64
C GLY A 13 3.32 -10.12 11.04
N ARG A 14 4.01 -9.10 10.50
CA ARG A 14 3.76 -7.67 10.70
C ARG A 14 2.90 -7.06 9.60
N GLY A 15 2.88 -7.63 8.39
CA GLY A 15 2.12 -7.11 7.25
C GLY A 15 2.94 -7.01 5.96
N VAL A 16 2.44 -6.22 5.02
CA VAL A 16 3.02 -6.06 3.67
C VAL A 16 3.56 -4.65 3.51
N ALA A 17 4.79 -4.53 3.00
CA ALA A 17 5.36 -3.26 2.60
C ALA A 17 5.02 -2.98 1.13
N LEU A 18 4.54 -1.76 0.88
CA LEU A 18 4.27 -1.19 -0.43
C LEU A 18 5.25 -0.06 -0.69
N ILE A 19 5.87 -0.04 -1.87
CA ILE A 19 6.79 1.02 -2.26
C ILE A 19 5.98 2.15 -2.89
N LEU A 20 6.15 3.39 -2.44
CA LEU A 20 5.46 4.54 -2.99
C LEU A 20 6.18 5.05 -4.24
N GLU A 21 5.42 5.60 -5.20
CA GLU A 21 6.00 6.38 -6.29
C GLU A 21 6.70 7.63 -5.75
N ALA A 22 7.75 8.12 -6.42
CA ALA A 22 8.60 9.20 -5.91
C ALA A 22 7.86 10.51 -5.54
N ASP A 23 6.76 10.82 -6.22
CA ASP A 23 5.93 12.01 -5.98
C ASP A 23 4.67 11.72 -5.14
N ALA A 24 4.54 10.51 -4.59
CA ALA A 24 3.41 10.16 -3.76
C ALA A 24 3.48 10.84 -2.40
N ASN A 25 2.33 11.30 -1.90
CA ASN A 25 2.21 11.85 -0.55
C ASN A 25 1.79 10.73 0.41
N PRO A 26 2.69 10.20 1.26
CA PRO A 26 2.35 9.13 2.17
C PRO A 26 1.30 9.57 3.19
N PRO A 27 0.33 8.71 3.52
CA PRO A 27 -0.59 8.95 4.62
C PRO A 27 0.16 8.84 5.97
N PRO A 28 -0.30 9.54 7.02
CA PRO A 28 0.26 9.36 8.35
C PRO A 28 -0.02 7.95 8.91
N GLU A 29 0.83 7.49 9.82
CA GLU A 29 0.63 6.22 10.54
C GLU A 29 -0.74 6.19 11.25
N GLY A 30 -1.38 5.01 11.25
CA GLY A 30 -2.74 4.82 11.74
C GLY A 30 -3.83 5.18 10.74
N SER A 31 -3.50 5.80 9.61
CA SER A 31 -4.48 6.08 8.55
C SER A 31 -5.04 4.80 7.95
N ARG A 32 -6.29 4.88 7.48
CA ARG A 32 -6.93 3.82 6.71
C ARG A 32 -6.88 4.18 5.24
N ILE A 33 -6.40 3.25 4.41
CA ILE A 33 -6.35 3.41 2.95
C ILE A 33 -7.23 2.37 2.29
N GLN A 34 -7.87 2.74 1.18
CA GLN A 34 -8.72 1.87 0.39
C GLN A 34 -8.05 1.57 -0.95
N ASP A 35 -8.01 0.30 -1.33
CA ASP A 35 -7.50 -0.13 -2.63
C ASP A 35 -8.57 -0.10 -3.74
N ALA A 36 -8.15 -0.40 -4.97
CA ALA A 36 -9.02 -0.40 -6.15
C ALA A 36 -10.17 -1.43 -6.11
N ARG A 37 -10.13 -2.40 -5.20
CA ARG A 37 -11.21 -3.37 -4.96
C ARG A 37 -12.13 -2.98 -3.80
N GLY A 38 -11.84 -1.85 -3.16
CA GLY A 38 -12.60 -1.33 -2.04
C GLY A 38 -12.18 -1.89 -0.68
N ASN A 39 -11.14 -2.74 -0.62
CA ASN A 39 -10.64 -3.26 0.66
C ASN A 39 -9.86 -2.18 1.39
N VAL A 40 -10.04 -2.14 2.71
CA VAL A 40 -9.43 -1.12 3.57
C VAL A 40 -8.29 -1.73 4.38
N HIS A 41 -7.15 -1.06 4.34
CA HIS A 41 -5.90 -1.46 5.00
C HIS A 41 -5.47 -0.38 5.98
N THR A 42 -4.98 -0.78 7.16
CA THR A 42 -4.42 0.16 8.15
C THR A 42 -2.94 0.40 7.85
N VAL A 43 -2.53 1.65 7.76
CA VAL A 43 -1.12 2.02 7.64
C VAL A 43 -0.46 1.90 9.01
N LEU A 44 0.47 0.97 9.13
CA LEU A 44 1.19 0.73 10.38
C LEU A 44 2.41 1.64 10.52
N GLN A 45 3.13 1.86 9.44
CA GLN A 45 4.37 2.64 9.45
C GLN A 45 4.66 3.20 8.06
N VAL A 46 5.27 4.38 8.00
CA VAL A 46 5.85 4.94 6.78
C VAL A 46 7.30 5.34 7.06
N TRP A 47 8.22 4.94 6.18
CA TRP A 47 9.63 5.33 6.29
C TRP A 47 10.27 5.54 4.92
N GLU A 48 11.41 6.21 4.90
CA GLU A 48 12.26 6.33 3.71
C GLU A 48 13.39 5.29 3.76
N GLN A 49 13.64 4.62 2.64
CA GLN A 49 14.77 3.72 2.46
C GLN A 49 15.39 3.97 1.09
N ASP A 50 16.69 4.26 1.03
CA ASP A 50 17.43 4.48 -0.22
C ASP A 50 16.77 5.52 -1.17
N GLY A 51 16.10 6.53 -0.60
CA GLY A 51 15.42 7.60 -1.34
C GLY A 51 14.03 7.22 -1.87
N VAL A 52 13.48 6.06 -1.51
CA VAL A 52 12.09 5.68 -1.78
C VAL A 52 11.28 5.62 -0.49
N GLN A 53 10.04 6.10 -0.54
CA GLN A 53 9.10 6.00 0.57
C GLN A 53 8.48 4.59 0.57
N VAL A 54 8.40 3.97 1.74
CA VAL A 54 7.84 2.64 1.93
C VAL A 54 6.75 2.71 2.99
N MET A 55 5.63 2.05 2.74
CA MET A 55 4.47 2.01 3.62
C MET A 55 4.15 0.58 4.00
N LEU A 56 4.17 0.29 5.30
CA LEU A 56 3.74 -0.99 5.86
C LEU A 56 2.24 -0.94 6.14
N VAL A 57 1.51 -1.91 5.62
CA VAL A 57 0.07 -2.08 5.89
C VAL A 57 -0.22 -3.33 6.71
N GLU A 58 -1.16 -3.21 7.64
CA GLU A 58 -1.60 -4.27 8.56
C GLU A 58 -2.25 -5.43 7.81
N GLY A 59 -1.94 -6.65 8.24
CA GLY A 59 -2.73 -7.84 7.84
C GLY A 59 -2.73 -8.14 6.35
N GLY A 60 -1.84 -7.51 5.59
CA GLY A 60 -1.69 -7.75 4.16
C GLY A 60 -1.27 -9.19 3.90
N ASP A 61 -2.02 -9.91 3.08
CA ASP A 61 -1.53 -11.13 2.43
C ASP A 61 -0.70 -10.71 1.22
N LEU A 62 0.59 -11.03 1.18
CA LEU A 62 1.44 -10.75 0.01
C LEU A 62 0.79 -11.28 -1.27
N ALA A 63 0.21 -12.48 -1.22
CA ALA A 63 -0.45 -13.09 -2.37
C ALA A 63 -1.70 -12.31 -2.80
N TYR A 64 -2.35 -11.59 -1.89
CA TYR A 64 -3.45 -10.69 -2.24
C TYR A 64 -2.94 -9.50 -3.07
N PHE A 65 -1.89 -8.81 -2.60
CA PHE A 65 -1.35 -7.64 -3.30
C PHE A 65 -0.73 -8.02 -4.66
N GLU A 66 -0.02 -9.14 -4.75
CA GLU A 66 0.47 -9.65 -6.03
C GLU A 66 -0.65 -9.91 -7.04
N ARG A 67 -1.79 -10.45 -6.59
CA ARG A 67 -2.97 -10.66 -7.44
C ARG A 67 -3.65 -9.35 -7.81
N LEU A 68 -3.72 -8.40 -6.87
CA LEU A 68 -4.27 -7.07 -7.10
C LEU A 68 -3.47 -6.35 -8.20
N PHE A 69 -2.14 -6.28 -8.07
CA PHE A 69 -1.27 -5.61 -9.04
C PHE A 69 -1.26 -6.26 -10.43
N ARG A 70 -1.54 -7.57 -10.54
CA ARG A 70 -1.66 -8.26 -11.83
C ARG A 70 -3.04 -8.10 -12.49
N ASP A 71 -4.03 -7.52 -11.81
CA ASP A 71 -5.37 -7.38 -12.36
C ASP A 71 -5.50 -6.14 -13.25
N VAL A 72 -5.35 -6.37 -14.56
CA VAL A 72 -5.44 -5.33 -15.60
C VAL A 72 -6.80 -4.62 -15.70
N ARG A 73 -7.82 -5.07 -14.95
CA ARG A 73 -9.15 -4.46 -14.96
C ARG A 73 -9.29 -3.29 -13.99
N VAL A 74 -8.35 -3.13 -13.06
CA VAL A 74 -8.40 -2.12 -12.00
C VAL A 74 -7.10 -1.32 -11.96
N ASP A 75 -7.17 -0.08 -11.46
CA ASP A 75 -5.98 0.73 -11.22
C ASP A 75 -5.37 0.36 -9.86
N ALA A 76 -4.74 -0.82 -9.82
CA ALA A 76 -4.26 -1.48 -8.60
C ALA A 76 -3.21 -0.68 -7.81
N THR A 77 -2.53 0.27 -8.46
CA THR A 77 -1.51 1.13 -7.85
C THR A 77 -2.09 2.40 -7.21
N ALA A 78 -3.38 2.67 -7.40
CA ALA A 78 -4.09 3.77 -6.76
C ALA A 78 -4.73 3.36 -5.43
N PHE A 79 -4.37 4.05 -4.36
CA PHE A 79 -5.01 3.96 -3.06
C PHE A 79 -5.66 5.29 -2.68
N ALA A 80 -6.85 5.24 -2.09
CA ALA A 80 -7.53 6.39 -1.53
C ALA A 80 -7.36 6.41 0.00
N LEU A 81 -7.45 7.58 0.63
CA LEU A 81 -7.71 7.63 2.07
C LEU A 81 -9.16 7.18 2.28
N ALA A 82 -9.39 6.23 3.18
CA ALA A 82 -10.74 5.89 3.59
C ALA A 82 -11.25 7.00 4.52
N GLU A 83 -12.42 7.57 4.22
CA GLU A 83 -13.09 8.50 5.15
C GLU A 83 -13.50 7.74 6.44
N GLU A 84 -13.41 8.41 7.59
CA GLU A 84 -13.77 7.83 8.91
C GLU A 84 -15.24 7.39 9.00
#